data_AF-A0A5E4MVG3-F1
#
_entry.id   AF-A0A5E4MVG3-F1
#
_cell.length_a   1.000
_cell.length_b   1.000
_cell.length_c   1.000
_cell.angle_alpha   90.00
_cell.angle_beta   90.00
_cell.angle_gamma   90.00
#
_symmetry.space_group_name_H-M   'P 1'
#
loop_
_entity.id
_entity.type
_entity.pdbx_description
1 polymer ?
#
loop_
_entity_poly.entity_id
_entity_poly.type
_entity_poly.pdbx_seq_one_letter_code
_entity_poly.pdbx_strand_id
1 'polypeptide(L)'
;MLCNTPQVCLKSRKPPWITAQHLILTNFNSTTEWRTAWNNLTLENADLVVGPTQPLEGFKLPRQEWVSLNSIRTGHGRCGYSMHQWKLRDNPACDCGNAAQTIQHIVSGYPKKKFEGKMSDFFRLTSEALDWIATLDIRL
;
A
#
# COMPACT_ATOMS: atom_id res chain seq x y z
N MET A 1 4.66 -42.09 5.64
CA MET A 1 5.88 -41.30 5.94
C MET A 1 6.73 -41.27 4.68
N LEU A 2 7.20 -40.10 4.23
CA LEU A 2 8.14 -40.01 3.11
C LEU A 2 9.55 -40.23 3.66
N CYS A 3 10.15 -41.38 3.35
CA CYS A 3 11.34 -41.88 4.04
C CYS A 3 12.69 -41.30 3.55
N ASN A 4 12.71 -40.27 2.71
CA ASN A 4 13.96 -39.79 2.06
C ASN A 4 14.05 -38.25 2.01
N THR A 5 14.10 -37.58 3.17
CA THR A 5 14.54 -36.17 3.21
C THR A 5 16.06 -36.10 3.13
N PRO A 6 16.65 -35.41 2.13
CA PRO A 6 18.09 -35.20 2.09
C PRO A 6 18.56 -34.45 3.34
N GLN A 7 19.66 -34.92 3.92
CA GLN A 7 20.19 -34.47 5.22
C GLN A 7 20.64 -32.99 5.21
N VAL A 8 20.86 -32.43 4.02
CA VAL A 8 21.23 -31.02 3.81
C VAL A 8 20.36 -30.43 2.71
N CYS A 9 19.51 -29.46 3.07
CA CYS A 9 18.81 -28.61 2.11
C CYS A 9 19.40 -27.20 2.13
N LEU A 10 19.42 -26.54 0.97
CA LEU A 10 19.63 -25.09 0.91
C LEU A 10 18.59 -24.38 1.78
N LYS A 11 18.97 -23.25 2.40
CA LYS A 11 18.06 -22.46 3.27
C LYS A 11 16.72 -22.10 2.59
N SER A 12 16.73 -21.91 1.27
CA SER A 12 15.55 -21.62 0.44
C SER A 12 14.69 -22.84 0.10
N ARG A 13 15.19 -24.06 0.29
CA ARG A 13 14.53 -25.33 -0.07
C ARG A 13 14.19 -26.16 1.16
N LYS A 14 13.75 -25.50 2.23
CA LYS A 14 13.22 -26.20 3.40
C LYS A 14 11.89 -26.88 3.02
N PRO A 15 11.72 -28.17 3.29
CA PRO A 15 10.47 -28.85 3.01
C PRO A 15 9.29 -28.22 3.75
N PRO A 16 8.18 -27.90 3.06
CA PRO A 16 7.02 -27.26 3.69
C PRO A 16 6.41 -28.08 4.85
N TRP A 17 6.51 -29.41 4.80
CA TRP A 17 5.98 -30.29 5.84
C TRP A 17 6.73 -30.21 7.17
N ILE A 18 8.01 -29.84 7.17
CA ILE A 18 8.76 -29.61 8.42
C ILE A 18 8.18 -28.40 9.15
N THR A 19 7.96 -27.31 8.41
CA THR A 19 7.28 -26.12 8.95
C THR A 19 5.87 -26.47 9.40
N ALA A 20 5.09 -27.19 8.59
CA ALA A 20 3.74 -27.59 8.95
C ALA A 20 3.70 -28.46 10.23
N GLN A 21 4.59 -29.44 10.34
CA GLN A 21 4.69 -30.28 11.55
C GLN A 21 5.04 -29.45 12.79
N HIS A 22 6.00 -28.52 12.66
CA HIS A 22 6.32 -27.59 13.74
C HIS A 22 5.10 -26.75 14.15
N LEU A 23 4.40 -26.14 13.19
CA LEU A 23 3.21 -25.32 13.46
C LEU A 23 2.11 -26.12 14.16
N ILE A 24 1.90 -27.38 13.78
CA ILE A 24 0.95 -28.29 14.46
C ILE A 24 1.43 -28.57 15.88
N LEU A 25 2.70 -28.93 16.09
CA LEU A 25 3.26 -29.26 17.40
C LEU A 25 3.24 -28.07 18.36
N THR A 26 3.48 -26.85 17.86
CA THR A 26 3.42 -25.62 18.67
C THR A 26 2.00 -25.07 18.83
N ASN A 27 0.98 -25.77 18.30
CA ASN A 27 -0.40 -25.29 18.26
C ASN A 27 -0.51 -23.85 17.73
N PHE A 28 0.24 -23.56 16.67
CA PHE A 28 0.36 -22.23 16.11
C PHE A 28 -0.99 -21.75 15.58
N ASN A 29 -1.42 -20.58 16.05
CA ASN A 29 -2.62 -19.92 15.56
C ASN A 29 -2.24 -18.69 14.74
N SER A 30 -2.37 -18.81 13.42
CA SER A 30 -2.01 -17.72 12.49
C SER A 30 -2.77 -16.43 12.77
N THR A 31 -4.04 -16.52 13.20
CA THR A 31 -4.87 -15.36 13.49
C THR A 31 -4.38 -14.63 14.74
N THR A 32 -4.03 -15.36 15.79
CA THR A 32 -3.50 -14.77 17.03
C THR A 32 -2.15 -14.11 16.77
N GLU A 33 -1.24 -14.80 16.10
CA GLU A 33 0.10 -14.30 15.79
C GLU A 33 0.06 -13.05 14.91
N TRP A 34 -0.80 -13.04 13.88
CA TRP A 34 -1.01 -11.85 13.06
C TRP A 34 -1.58 -10.67 13.85
N ARG A 35 -2.55 -10.91 14.73
CA ARG A 35 -3.10 -9.84 15.59
C ARG A 35 -2.05 -9.29 16.55
N THR A 36 -1.25 -10.15 17.16
CA THR A 36 -0.14 -9.75 18.03
C THR A 36 0.88 -8.92 17.26
N ALA A 37 1.30 -9.38 16.08
CA ALA A 37 2.20 -8.63 15.21
C ALA A 37 1.61 -7.27 14.83
N TRP A 38 0.34 -7.23 14.40
CA TRP A 38 -0.36 -5.99 14.03
C TRP A 38 -0.40 -4.98 15.18
N ASN A 39 -0.74 -5.42 16.39
CA ASN A 39 -0.80 -4.55 17.57
C ASN A 39 0.58 -4.02 18.01
N ASN A 40 1.65 -4.71 17.66
CA ASN A 40 3.02 -4.30 17.98
C ASN A 40 3.65 -3.40 16.91
N LEU A 41 3.01 -3.22 15.74
CA LEU A 41 3.52 -2.36 14.69
C LEU A 41 3.15 -0.90 14.97
N THR A 42 4.12 -0.01 14.79
CA THR A 42 3.85 1.42 14.64
C THR A 42 3.63 1.69 13.15
N LEU A 43 2.37 1.88 12.76
CA LEU A 43 1.99 2.13 11.37
C LEU A 43 1.69 3.61 11.17
N GLU A 44 2.28 4.21 10.15
CA GLU A 44 1.78 5.48 9.63
C GLU A 44 0.36 5.25 9.06
N ASN A 45 -0.57 6.16 9.39
CA ASN A 45 -1.97 6.06 8.99
C ASN A 45 -2.70 4.81 9.53
N ALA A 46 -2.30 4.30 10.72
CA ALA A 46 -2.96 3.17 11.39
C ALA A 46 -4.47 3.40 11.59
N ASP A 47 -4.88 4.65 11.75
CA ASP A 47 -6.26 5.11 11.90
C ASP A 47 -7.13 4.82 10.67
N LEU A 48 -6.53 4.60 9.48
CA LEU A 48 -7.28 4.19 8.29
C LEU A 48 -7.77 2.75 8.35
N VAL A 49 -7.04 1.88 9.06
CA VAL A 49 -7.29 0.45 9.05
C VAL A 49 -7.90 0.04 10.39
N VAL A 50 -9.23 -0.02 10.45
CA VAL A 50 -9.97 -0.49 11.63
C VAL A 50 -9.57 -1.93 12.01
N GLY A 51 -9.26 -2.76 11.00
CA GLY A 51 -8.67 -4.07 11.20
C GLY A 51 -8.27 -4.73 9.88
N PRO A 52 -7.25 -5.60 9.87
CA PRO A 52 -6.71 -6.19 8.64
C PRO A 52 -7.67 -7.14 7.92
N THR A 53 -8.76 -7.56 8.57
CA THR A 53 -9.78 -8.45 8.02
C THR A 53 -10.96 -7.72 7.41
N GLN A 54 -11.02 -6.39 7.54
CA GLN A 54 -12.14 -5.58 7.05
C GLN A 54 -11.74 -4.86 5.76
N PRO A 55 -12.64 -4.78 4.76
CA PRO A 55 -12.39 -3.97 3.58
C PRO A 55 -12.32 -2.50 4.01
N LEU A 56 -11.31 -1.79 3.50
CA LEU A 56 -11.19 -0.36 3.66
C LEU A 56 -12.32 0.38 2.92
N GLU A 57 -12.66 1.57 3.42
CA GLU A 57 -13.60 2.44 2.71
C GLU A 57 -13.10 2.68 1.28
N GLY A 58 -13.97 2.45 0.31
CA GLY A 58 -13.69 2.67 -1.11
C GLY A 58 -13.38 1.37 -1.86
N PHE A 59 -13.34 0.23 -1.17
CA PHE A 59 -13.06 -1.07 -1.79
C PHE A 59 -13.99 -1.44 -2.96
N LYS A 60 -15.21 -0.90 -2.97
CA LYS A 60 -16.21 -1.10 -4.04
C LYS A 60 -16.13 -0.06 -5.16
N LEU A 61 -15.23 0.91 -5.09
CA LEU A 61 -15.01 1.88 -6.15
C LEU A 61 -14.50 1.17 -7.41
N PRO A 62 -14.71 1.76 -8.60
CA PRO A 62 -14.09 1.22 -9.80
C PRO A 62 -12.56 1.25 -9.65
N ARG A 63 -11.90 0.36 -10.40
CA ARG A 63 -10.49 0.02 -10.19
C ARG A 63 -9.57 1.24 -10.24
N GLN A 64 -9.85 2.21 -11.11
CA GLN A 64 -8.97 3.36 -11.29
C GLN A 64 -9.01 4.28 -10.08
N GLU A 65 -10.20 4.61 -9.61
CA GLU A 65 -10.47 5.43 -8.44
C GLU A 65 -9.93 4.77 -7.18
N TRP A 66 -10.11 3.44 -7.06
CA TRP A 66 -9.56 2.66 -5.96
C TRP A 66 -8.02 2.70 -5.90
N VAL A 67 -7.35 2.56 -7.06
CA VAL A 67 -5.88 2.63 -7.14
C VAL A 67 -5.38 4.03 -6.82
N SER A 68 -6.00 5.07 -7.39
CA SER A 68 -5.63 6.46 -7.12
C SER A 68 -5.81 6.81 -5.64
N LEU A 69 -6.93 6.41 -5.05
CA LEU A 69 -7.22 6.60 -3.63
C LEU A 69 -6.16 5.96 -2.73
N ASN A 70 -5.80 4.70 -3.00
CA ASN A 70 -4.77 4.01 -2.21
C ASN A 70 -3.39 4.61 -2.42
N SER A 71 -3.11 5.14 -3.61
CA SER A 71 -1.85 5.82 -3.87
C SER A 71 -1.74 7.12 -3.06
N ILE A 72 -2.84 7.86 -2.94
CA ILE A 72 -2.95 9.04 -2.06
C ILE A 72 -2.78 8.67 -0.59
N ARG A 73 -3.48 7.62 -0.12
CA ARG A 73 -3.42 7.17 1.28
C ARG A 73 -2.02 6.73 1.71
N THR A 74 -1.29 6.08 0.81
CA THR A 74 0.07 5.60 1.09
C THR A 74 1.15 6.62 0.75
N GLY A 75 0.82 7.69 0.03
CA GLY A 75 1.80 8.60 -0.54
C GLY A 75 2.68 7.97 -1.63
N HIS A 76 2.34 6.75 -2.07
CA HIS A 76 3.09 5.96 -3.03
C HIS A 76 2.26 5.68 -4.27
N GLY A 77 2.87 5.80 -5.44
CA GLY A 77 2.19 5.57 -6.69
C GLY A 77 3.06 5.95 -7.88
N ARG A 78 2.45 6.00 -9.05
CA ARG A 78 3.02 6.48 -10.31
C ARG A 78 3.11 8.01 -10.31
N CYS A 79 4.07 8.52 -9.53
CA CYS A 79 4.50 9.91 -9.58
C CYS A 79 5.92 10.01 -10.14
N GLY A 80 6.33 11.21 -10.57
CA GLY A 80 7.68 11.44 -11.13
C GLY A 80 8.81 10.95 -10.22
N TYR A 81 8.67 11.10 -8.90
CA TYR A 81 9.62 10.57 -7.93
C TYR A 81 9.79 9.05 -8.02
N SER A 82 8.70 8.28 -7.95
CA SER A 82 8.75 6.81 -8.06
C SER A 82 9.25 6.36 -9.43
N MET A 83 8.80 7.02 -10.50
CA MET A 83 9.23 6.69 -11.87
C MET A 83 10.73 6.89 -12.06
N HIS A 84 11.31 7.92 -11.46
CA HIS A 84 12.75 8.13 -11.45
C HIS A 84 13.48 7.07 -10.61
N GLN A 85 12.98 6.73 -9.42
CA GLN A 85 13.55 5.65 -8.61
C GLN A 85 13.58 4.30 -9.35
N TRP A 86 12.54 4.03 -10.15
CA TRP A 86 12.46 2.82 -11.00
C TRP A 86 13.23 2.94 -12.32
N LYS A 87 13.94 4.05 -12.56
CA LYS A 87 14.69 4.31 -13.80
C LYS A 87 13.82 4.29 -15.07
N LEU A 88 12.52 4.61 -14.92
CA LEU A 88 11.58 4.80 -16.03
C LEU A 88 11.50 6.26 -16.49
N ARG A 89 12.16 7.17 -15.77
CA ARG A 89 12.26 8.59 -16.09
C ARG A 89 13.63 9.08 -15.64
N ASP A 90 14.25 9.97 -16.42
CA ASP A 90 15.59 10.51 -16.12
C ASP A 90 15.61 11.51 -14.96
N ASN A 91 14.44 12.06 -14.61
CA ASN A 91 14.31 13.19 -13.70
C ASN A 91 12.98 13.11 -12.92
N PRO A 92 12.98 13.31 -11.58
CA PRO A 92 11.77 13.25 -10.76
C PRO A 92 10.88 14.51 -10.82
N ALA A 93 11.33 15.60 -11.44
CA ALA A 93 10.69 16.91 -11.37
C ALA A 93 9.29 16.96 -11.97
N CYS A 94 8.49 17.87 -11.42
CA CYS A 94 7.17 18.21 -11.93
C CYS A 94 7.26 19.24 -13.05
N ASP A 95 6.31 19.21 -13.97
CA ASP A 95 6.11 20.21 -15.03
C ASP A 95 5.84 21.63 -14.49
N CYS A 96 5.39 21.76 -13.23
CA CYS A 96 5.25 23.04 -12.54
C CYS A 96 6.56 23.62 -11.99
N GLY A 97 7.70 22.94 -12.20
CA GLY A 97 9.02 23.37 -11.74
C GLY A 97 9.44 22.85 -10.36
N ASN A 98 8.61 22.06 -9.67
CA ASN A 98 9.02 21.40 -8.42
C ASN A 98 10.10 20.34 -8.70
N ALA A 99 11.16 20.32 -7.89
CA ALA A 99 12.28 19.39 -8.01
C ALA A 99 11.86 17.91 -7.99
N ALA A 100 10.77 17.56 -7.28
CA ALA A 100 10.22 16.22 -7.28
C ALA A 100 8.69 16.23 -7.30
N GLN A 101 8.11 15.52 -8.26
CA GLN A 101 6.68 15.24 -8.28
C GLN A 101 6.40 14.02 -7.39
N THR A 102 6.01 14.27 -6.15
CA THR A 102 5.50 13.26 -5.21
C THR A 102 3.98 13.21 -5.23
N ILE A 103 3.37 12.16 -4.66
CA ILE A 103 1.92 12.11 -4.48
C ILE A 103 1.42 13.29 -3.64
N GLN A 104 2.10 13.59 -2.51
CA GLN A 104 1.76 14.74 -1.68
C GLN A 104 1.83 16.06 -2.47
N HIS A 105 2.83 16.22 -3.35
CA HIS A 105 2.92 17.39 -4.21
C HIS A 105 1.76 17.46 -5.20
N ILE A 106 1.39 16.36 -5.85
CA ILE A 106 0.24 16.32 -6.75
C ILE A 106 -1.05 16.73 -6.02
N VAL A 107 -1.27 16.17 -4.83
CA VAL A 107 -2.49 16.39 -4.04
C VAL A 107 -2.55 17.80 -3.47
N SER A 108 -1.46 18.32 -2.91
CA SER A 108 -1.51 19.57 -2.11
C SER A 108 -0.70 20.74 -2.68
N GLY A 109 0.31 20.47 -3.51
CA GLY A 109 1.27 21.46 -3.96
C GLY A 109 1.19 21.83 -5.44
N TYR A 110 0.40 21.11 -6.24
CA TYR A 110 0.36 21.30 -7.68
C TYR A 110 -0.60 22.45 -8.06
N PRO A 111 -0.12 23.58 -8.60
CA PRO A 111 -0.92 24.81 -8.67
C PRO A 111 -2.23 24.71 -9.46
N LYS A 112 -2.29 23.84 -10.47
CA LYS A 112 -3.44 23.74 -11.37
C LYS A 112 -4.49 22.71 -10.94
N LYS A 113 -4.12 21.75 -10.09
CA LYS A 113 -4.95 20.57 -9.79
C LYS A 113 -4.86 20.12 -8.34
N LYS A 114 -4.31 20.93 -7.44
CA LYS A 114 -4.31 20.59 -6.03
C LYS A 114 -5.75 20.36 -5.56
N PHE A 115 -5.91 19.43 -4.65
CA PHE A 115 -7.12 19.25 -3.90
C PHE A 115 -7.23 20.39 -2.88
N GLU A 116 -8.37 21.10 -2.86
CA GLU A 116 -8.57 22.22 -1.93
C GLU A 116 -9.00 21.75 -0.52
N GLY A 117 -9.39 20.48 -0.37
CA GLY A 117 -9.76 19.88 0.91
C GLY A 117 -8.56 19.36 1.70
N LYS A 118 -8.86 18.58 2.74
CA LYS A 118 -7.88 17.96 3.63
C LYS A 118 -7.59 16.52 3.21
N MET A 119 -6.42 16.00 3.59
CA MET A 119 -6.10 14.58 3.40
C MET A 119 -7.14 13.63 4.03
N SER A 120 -7.75 14.05 5.14
CA SER A 120 -8.84 13.32 5.79
C SER A 120 -10.06 13.07 4.92
N ASP A 121 -10.25 13.89 3.88
CA ASP A 121 -11.45 13.82 3.04
C ASP A 121 -11.34 12.62 2.07
N PHE A 122 -10.13 12.25 1.66
CA PHE A 122 -9.87 10.97 0.97
C PHE A 122 -10.09 9.77 1.90
N PHE A 123 -9.86 9.93 3.19
CA PHE A 123 -10.08 8.84 4.14
C PHE A 123 -11.57 8.57 4.35
N ARG A 124 -12.39 9.63 4.39
CA ARG A 124 -13.85 9.59 4.56
C ARG A 124 -14.64 9.47 3.25
N LEU A 125 -13.95 9.45 2.11
CA LEU A 125 -14.55 9.42 0.78
C LEU A 125 -15.60 10.50 0.56
N THR A 126 -15.28 11.75 0.88
CA THR A 126 -16.23 12.84 0.61
C THR A 126 -16.48 12.98 -0.90
N SER A 127 -17.62 13.55 -1.28
CA SER A 127 -17.98 13.82 -2.68
C SER A 127 -16.87 14.56 -3.41
N GLU A 128 -16.29 15.57 -2.75
CA GLU A 128 -15.25 16.42 -3.33
C GLU A 128 -13.96 15.62 -3.60
N ALA A 129 -13.60 14.71 -2.69
CA ALA A 129 -12.43 13.85 -2.85
C ALA A 129 -12.60 12.86 -4.00
N LEU A 130 -13.80 12.27 -4.15
CA LEU A 130 -14.12 11.36 -5.24
C LEU A 130 -14.17 12.07 -6.59
N ASP A 131 -14.81 13.24 -6.66
CA ASP A 131 -14.86 14.06 -7.87
C ASP A 131 -13.45 14.50 -8.30
N TRP A 132 -12.61 14.88 -7.34
CA TRP A 132 -11.22 15.21 -7.62
C TRP A 132 -10.43 14.01 -8.17
N ILE A 133 -10.60 12.81 -7.59
CA ILE A 133 -9.96 11.58 -8.09
C ILE A 133 -10.46 11.26 -9.52
N ALA A 134 -11.75 11.41 -9.78
CA ALA A 134 -12.36 11.11 -11.07
C ALA A 134 -11.93 12.09 -12.18
N THR A 135 -11.67 13.35 -11.83
CA THR A 135 -11.25 14.41 -12.77
C THR A 135 -9.74 14.49 -12.96
N LEU A 136 -8.96 13.69 -12.21
CA LEU A 136 -7.51 13.63 -12.32
C LEU A 136 -7.10 13.05 -13.68
N ASP A 137 -6.38 13.83 -14.48
CA ASP A 137 -5.89 13.41 -15.80
C ASP A 137 -4.66 12.51 -15.75
N ILE A 138 -4.03 12.42 -14.58
CA ILE A 138 -2.90 11.53 -14.31
C ILE A 138 -3.36 10.31 -13.52
N ARG A 139 -2.81 9.15 -13.88
CA ARG A 139 -2.99 7.92 -13.10
C ARG A 139 -1.92 7.89 -12.02
N LEU A 140 -2.37 8.01 -10.77
CA LEU A 140 -1.55 7.84 -9.59
C LEU A 140 -1.18 6.37 -9.37
#